data_AF-A0A2C6DKA3-F1
#
_entry.id   AF-A0A2C6DKA3-F1
#
_cell.length_a   1.000
_cell.length_b   1.000
_cell.length_c   1.000
_cell.angle_alpha   90.00
_cell.angle_beta   90.00
_cell.angle_gamma   90.00
#
_symmetry.space_group_name_H-M   'P 1'
#
loop_
_entity.id
_entity.type
_entity.pdbx_description
1 polymer ?
#
loop_
_entity_poly.entity_id
_entity_poly.type
_entity_poly.pdbx_seq_one_letter_code
_entity_poly.pdbx_strand_id
1 'polypeptide(L)'
;MKRKDAVCQELERLTLALQRETLTDSAGFDAETIGFNLGLARNSVSKELNQLCTERLVIKIKSRPVLFLHRAVAEKLLNTTFNGDGPLEVKTLAELLPADDRQNTVNADPFHALIGYDRSLKLAVDIW
;
A
#
# COMPACT_ATOMS: atom_id res chain seq x y z
N MET A 1 26.80 -12.21 0.46
CA MET A 1 25.64 -11.35 0.16
C MET A 1 25.30 -10.55 1.41
N LYS A 2 25.11 -9.22 1.33
CA LYS A 2 24.75 -8.43 2.52
C LYS A 2 23.29 -8.67 2.87
N ARG A 3 22.92 -8.55 4.14
CA ARG A 3 21.53 -8.75 4.62
C ARG A 3 20.52 -7.87 3.87
N LYS A 4 20.88 -6.61 3.62
CA LYS A 4 20.07 -5.67 2.84
C LYS A 4 19.74 -6.19 1.45
N ASP A 5 20.72 -6.80 0.78
CA ASP A 5 20.55 -7.36 -0.56
C ASP A 5 19.56 -8.54 -0.53
N ALA A 6 19.62 -9.37 0.51
CA ALA A 6 18.67 -10.47 0.72
C ALA A 6 17.24 -9.99 0.92
N VAL A 7 17.06 -8.97 1.76
CA VAL A 7 15.75 -8.35 1.98
C VAL A 7 15.21 -7.72 0.70
N CYS A 8 16.06 -7.06 -0.08
CA CYS A 8 15.68 -6.45 -1.35
C CYS A 8 15.25 -7.49 -2.38
N GLN A 9 16.05 -8.56 -2.57
CA GLN A 9 15.75 -9.63 -3.52
C GLN A 9 14.49 -10.40 -3.14
N GLU A 10 14.27 -10.66 -1.85
CA GLU A 10 13.06 -11.35 -1.41
C GLU A 10 11.82 -10.48 -1.62
N LEU A 11 11.90 -9.19 -1.31
CA LEU A 11 10.79 -8.27 -1.58
C LEU A 11 10.53 -8.14 -3.09
N GLU A 12 11.56 -8.11 -3.93
CA GLU A 12 11.43 -8.14 -5.39
C GLU A 12 10.68 -9.40 -5.84
N ARG A 13 11.10 -10.57 -5.39
CA ARG A 13 10.47 -11.87 -5.69
C ARG A 13 9.00 -11.90 -5.28
N LEU A 14 8.69 -11.43 -4.07
CA LEU A 14 7.33 -11.35 -3.54
C LEU A 14 6.47 -10.37 -4.35
N THR A 15 7.02 -9.20 -4.69
CA THR A 15 6.31 -8.20 -5.50
C THR A 15 6.05 -8.70 -6.92
N LEU A 16 6.97 -9.47 -7.51
CA LEU A 16 6.80 -10.08 -8.84
C LEU A 16 5.69 -11.13 -8.89
N ALA A 17 5.38 -11.75 -7.75
CA ALA A 17 4.29 -12.72 -7.64
C ALA A 17 2.90 -12.07 -7.58
N LEU A 18 2.82 -10.74 -7.43
CA LEU A 18 1.56 -10.01 -7.45
C LEU A 18 1.01 -9.89 -8.87
N GLN A 19 -0.32 -9.94 -8.97
CA GLN A 19 -1.06 -9.67 -10.19
C GLN A 19 -1.87 -8.38 -10.04
N ARG A 20 -2.17 -7.70 -11.16
CA ARG A 20 -2.86 -6.40 -11.14
C ARG A 20 -4.25 -6.53 -10.50
N GLU A 21 -4.90 -7.66 -10.70
CA GLU A 21 -6.22 -7.99 -10.17
C GLU A 21 -6.21 -8.19 -8.65
N THR A 22 -5.04 -8.45 -8.06
CA THR A 22 -4.86 -8.66 -6.61
C THR A 22 -4.39 -7.39 -5.89
N LEU A 23 -4.19 -6.28 -6.62
CA LEU A 23 -3.79 -4.98 -6.06
C LEU A 23 -4.97 -4.31 -5.33
N THR A 24 -5.26 -4.78 -4.12
CA THR A 24 -6.18 -4.15 -3.17
C THR A 24 -5.41 -3.34 -2.12
N ASP A 25 -6.10 -2.66 -1.20
CA ASP A 25 -5.46 -1.85 -0.14
C ASP A 25 -4.47 -2.65 0.76
N SER A 26 -4.52 -3.98 0.73
CA SER A 26 -3.59 -4.88 1.42
C SER A 26 -2.44 -5.39 0.56
N ALA A 27 -2.24 -4.89 -0.66
CA ALA A 27 -1.20 -5.37 -1.54
C ALA A 27 0.19 -4.85 -1.13
N GLY A 28 1.03 -5.75 -0.66
CA GLY A 28 2.39 -5.49 -0.22
C GLY A 28 2.80 -6.47 0.87
N PHE A 29 4.04 -6.35 1.34
CA PHE A 29 4.62 -7.30 2.28
C PHE A 29 5.20 -6.58 3.49
N ASP A 30 4.90 -7.07 4.69
CA ASP A 30 5.44 -6.54 5.92
C ASP A 30 6.80 -7.17 6.28
N ALA A 31 7.47 -6.55 7.25
CA ALA A 31 8.77 -7.01 7.72
C ALA A 31 8.71 -8.37 8.43
N GLU A 32 7.53 -8.80 8.89
CA GLU A 32 7.34 -10.10 9.52
C GLU A 32 7.35 -11.23 8.49
N THR A 33 6.58 -11.06 7.41
CA THR A 33 6.52 -11.98 6.27
C THR A 33 7.90 -12.18 5.63
N ILE A 34 8.60 -11.08 5.35
CA ILE A 34 9.95 -11.13 4.76
C ILE A 34 10.96 -11.75 5.74
N GLY A 35 10.82 -11.43 7.04
CA GLY A 35 11.66 -12.02 8.09
C GLY A 35 11.48 -13.51 8.21
N PHE A 36 10.24 -13.99 8.16
CA PHE A 36 9.91 -15.41 8.18
C PHE A 36 10.57 -16.16 7.01
N ASN A 37 10.44 -15.65 5.78
CA ASN A 37 11.01 -16.28 4.59
C ASN A 37 12.54 -16.35 4.61
N LEU A 38 13.20 -15.34 5.20
CA LEU A 38 14.66 -15.25 5.25
C LEU A 38 15.28 -15.81 6.54
N GLY A 39 14.47 -16.24 7.51
CA GLY A 39 14.97 -16.61 8.84
C GLY A 39 15.59 -15.44 9.61
N LEU A 40 15.11 -14.21 9.36
CA LEU A 40 15.61 -12.97 9.96
C LEU A 40 14.60 -12.39 10.96
N ALA A 41 15.12 -11.74 12.00
CA ALA A 41 14.28 -11.03 12.94
C ALA A 41 13.57 -9.83 12.28
N ARG A 42 12.27 -9.67 12.57
CA ARG A 42 11.42 -8.60 12.03
C ARG A 42 11.99 -7.19 12.24
N ASN A 43 12.67 -6.92 13.35
CA ASN A 43 13.31 -5.63 13.61
C ASN A 43 14.50 -5.35 12.66
N SER A 44 15.26 -6.38 12.31
CA SER A 44 16.39 -6.31 11.39
C SER A 44 15.89 -6.06 9.98
N VAL A 45 14.86 -6.81 9.55
CA VAL A 45 14.23 -6.61 8.24
C VAL A 45 13.62 -5.21 8.12
N SER A 46 12.89 -4.74 9.14
CA SER A 46 12.36 -3.37 9.16
C SER A 46 13.45 -2.32 9.01
N LYS A 47 14.60 -2.50 9.66
CA LYS A 47 15.75 -1.61 9.50
C LYS A 47 16.27 -1.59 8.06
N GLU A 48 16.45 -2.76 7.44
CA GLU A 48 16.89 -2.84 6.05
C GLU A 48 15.86 -2.23 5.07
N LEU A 49 14.56 -2.48 5.28
CA LEU A 49 13.49 -1.93 4.45
C LEU A 49 13.41 -0.39 4.52
N ASN A 50 13.59 0.22 5.70
CA ASN A 50 13.66 1.67 5.81
C ASN A 50 14.91 2.25 5.12
N GLN A 51 16.03 1.53 5.18
CA GLN A 51 17.24 1.92 4.44
C GLN A 51 17.01 1.85 2.92
N LEU A 52 16.43 0.76 2.42
CA LEU A 52 16.03 0.60 1.01
C LEU A 52 15.03 1.67 0.57
N CYS A 53 14.14 2.11 1.46
CA CYS A 53 13.17 3.17 1.20
C CYS A 53 13.88 4.52 1.02
N THR A 54 14.87 4.82 1.87
CA THR A 54 15.74 6.01 1.73
C THR A 54 16.52 5.97 0.41
N GLU A 55 16.96 4.78 0.00
CA GLU A 55 17.66 4.53 -1.28
C GLU A 55 16.72 4.50 -2.51
N ARG A 56 15.41 4.73 -2.32
CA ARG A 56 14.38 4.71 -3.37
C ARG A 56 14.25 3.37 -4.12
N LEU A 57 14.69 2.27 -3.53
CA LEU A 57 14.56 0.92 -4.12
C LEU A 57 13.20 0.29 -3.82
N VAL A 58 12.54 0.74 -2.76
CA VAL A 58 11.23 0.24 -2.32
C VAL A 58 10.30 1.41 -2.03
N ILE A 59 9.00 1.12 -2.07
CA ILE A 59 7.93 2.05 -1.68
C ILE A 59 7.31 1.54 -0.40
N LYS A 60 7.10 2.43 0.56
CA LYS A 60 6.49 2.13 1.85
C LYS A 60 5.04 2.57 1.88
N ILE A 61 4.14 1.67 2.29
CA ILE A 61 2.72 1.94 2.47
C ILE A 61 2.46 2.02 3.97
N LYS A 62 1.98 3.17 4.45
CA LYS A 62 1.76 3.48 5.88
C LYS A 62 0.47 2.87 6.43
N SER A 63 0.20 1.62 6.06
CA SER A 63 -0.85 0.77 6.60
C SER A 63 -0.48 0.19 7.97
N ARG A 64 -1.39 -0.60 8.56
CA ARG A 64 -1.16 -1.37 9.78
C ARG A 64 -1.52 -2.84 9.51
N PRO A 65 -0.55 -3.75 9.38
CA PRO A 65 0.90 -3.55 9.45
C PRO A 65 1.45 -2.68 8.30
N VAL A 66 2.67 -2.13 8.47
CA VAL A 66 3.35 -1.35 7.42
C VAL A 66 3.80 -2.30 6.31
N LEU A 67 3.41 -2.00 5.07
CA LEU A 67 3.72 -2.81 3.90
C LEU A 67 4.77 -2.13 3.02
N PHE A 68 5.49 -2.95 2.26
CA PHE A 68 6.50 -2.51 1.29
C PHE A 68 6.27 -3.19 -0.06
N LEU A 69 6.66 -2.49 -1.12
CA LEU A 69 6.70 -2.99 -2.50
C LEU A 69 8.04 -2.65 -3.14
N HIS A 70 8.55 -3.55 -3.97
CA HIS A 70 9.73 -3.25 -4.77
C HIS A 70 9.40 -2.21 -5.85
N ARG A 71 10.12 -1.09 -5.90
CA ARG A 71 9.76 0.08 -6.72
C ARG A 71 9.68 -0.27 -8.21
N ALA A 72 10.76 -0.81 -8.77
CA ALA A 72 10.84 -1.10 -10.20
C ALA A 72 9.85 -2.18 -10.66
N VAL A 73 9.41 -3.05 -9.74
CA VAL A 73 8.40 -4.07 -10.05
C VAL A 73 7.00 -3.45 -9.98
N ALA A 74 6.74 -2.62 -8.97
CA ALA A 74 5.49 -1.87 -8.85
C ALA A 74 5.25 -0.95 -10.06
N GLU A 75 6.27 -0.29 -10.59
CA GLU A 75 6.19 0.52 -11.82
C GLU A 75 5.65 -0.29 -13.01
N LYS A 76 6.25 -1.47 -13.24
CA LYS A 76 5.83 -2.38 -14.30
C LYS A 76 4.42 -2.90 -14.09
N LEU A 77 4.08 -3.29 -12.85
CA LEU A 77 2.77 -3.83 -12.50
C LEU A 77 1.65 -2.80 -12.71
N LEU A 78 1.93 -1.54 -12.37
CA LEU A 78 0.99 -0.43 -12.48
C LEU A 78 0.98 0.24 -13.86
N ASN A 79 1.92 -0.13 -14.74
CA ASN A 79 2.19 0.57 -16.00
C ASN A 79 2.40 2.08 -15.77
N THR A 80 3.17 2.43 -14.74
CA THR A 80 3.49 3.82 -14.38
C THR A 80 4.99 3.99 -14.14
N THR A 81 5.50 5.22 -14.27
CA THR A 81 6.90 5.55 -13.98
C THR A 81 6.96 6.48 -12.79
N PHE A 82 7.60 6.04 -11.70
CA PHE A 82 7.87 6.93 -10.58
C PHE A 82 9.19 7.64 -10.88
N ASN A 83 9.11 8.87 -11.41
CA ASN A 83 10.27 9.74 -11.63
C ASN A 83 11.16 9.86 -10.38
N GLY A 84 12.35 10.43 -10.50
CA GLY A 84 13.27 10.61 -9.36
C GLY A 84 12.59 11.15 -8.10
N ASP A 85 11.68 12.12 -8.25
CA ASP A 85 10.92 12.72 -7.13
C ASP A 85 9.59 12.03 -6.81
N GLY A 86 9.36 10.83 -7.35
CA GLY A 86 8.19 10.00 -7.07
C GLY A 86 8.13 9.56 -5.61
N PRO A 87 6.97 9.10 -5.14
CA PRO A 87 6.73 8.84 -3.72
C PRO A 87 7.66 7.75 -3.18
N LEU A 88 8.20 8.00 -1.99
CA LEU A 88 8.91 7.00 -1.17
C LEU A 88 7.95 6.34 -0.19
N GLU A 89 6.98 7.12 0.28
CA GLU A 89 5.94 6.66 1.18
C GLU A 89 4.57 7.12 0.69
N VAL A 90 3.58 6.23 0.81
CA VAL A 90 2.16 6.50 0.54
C VAL A 90 1.31 6.07 1.74
N LYS A 91 0.08 6.59 1.86
CA LYS A 91 -0.84 6.14 2.91
C LYS A 91 -1.59 4.88 2.50
N THR A 92 -2.01 4.81 1.23
CA THR A 92 -2.77 3.69 0.66
C THR A 92 -2.18 3.32 -0.69
N LEU A 93 -2.50 2.11 -1.16
CA LEU A 93 -2.09 1.66 -2.49
C LEU A 93 -2.69 2.55 -3.60
N ALA A 94 -3.90 3.06 -3.39
CA ALA A 94 -4.59 3.93 -4.33
C ALA A 94 -3.80 5.19 -4.73
N GLU A 95 -2.91 5.68 -3.85
CA GLU A 95 -2.02 6.82 -4.16
C GLU A 95 -0.97 6.47 -5.25
N LEU A 96 -0.68 5.18 -5.47
CA LEU A 96 0.23 4.70 -6.51
C LEU A 96 -0.49 4.43 -7.84
N LEU A 97 -1.83 4.30 -7.83
CA LEU A 97 -2.59 3.98 -9.04
C LEU A 97 -2.59 5.16 -10.04
N PRO A 98 -2.55 4.88 -11.36
CA PRO A 98 -2.71 5.89 -12.40
C PRO A 98 -4.03 6.67 -12.26
N ALA A 99 -4.09 7.88 -12.83
CA ALA A 99 -5.25 8.78 -12.72
C ALA A 99 -6.55 8.16 -13.22
N ASP A 100 -6.50 7.33 -14.26
CA ASP A 100 -7.67 6.67 -14.85
C ASP A 100 -8.28 5.60 -13.94
N ASP A 101 -7.48 4.97 -13.07
CA ASP A 101 -7.95 3.94 -12.12
C ASP A 101 -8.47 4.53 -10.79
N ARG A 102 -8.17 5.81 -10.50
CA ARG A 102 -8.61 6.47 -9.26
C ARG A 102 -10.12 6.76 -9.21
N GLN A 103 -10.80 6.82 -10.34
CA GLN A 103 -12.24 7.08 -10.38
C GLN A 103 -13.10 5.91 -9.89
N ASN A 104 -12.54 4.69 -9.81
CA ASN A 104 -13.25 3.52 -9.29
C ASN A 104 -13.15 3.39 -7.75
N THR A 105 -12.27 4.15 -7.08
CA THR A 105 -12.03 4.04 -5.63
C THR A 105 -12.54 5.22 -4.80
N VAL A 106 -12.92 6.34 -5.43
CA VAL A 106 -13.24 7.61 -4.72
C VAL A 106 -14.74 7.82 -4.47
N ASN A 107 -15.62 6.87 -4.82
CA ASN A 107 -17.08 7.07 -4.67
C ASN A 107 -17.78 6.27 -3.56
N ALA A 108 -17.03 5.75 -2.59
CA ALA A 108 -17.61 5.21 -1.37
C ALA A 108 -17.31 6.15 -0.21
N ASP A 109 -18.12 7.20 -0.08
CA ASP A 109 -18.27 7.87 1.21
C ASP A 109 -18.52 6.77 2.26
N PRO A 110 -17.66 6.63 3.29
CA PRO A 110 -17.76 5.52 4.25
C PRO A 110 -19.09 5.52 5.03
N PHE A 111 -19.86 6.60 4.95
CA PHE A 111 -21.18 6.73 5.56
C PHE A 111 -22.36 6.48 4.61
N HIS A 112 -22.13 6.27 3.31
CA HIS A 112 -23.19 5.98 2.35
C HIS A 112 -23.88 4.62 2.60
N ALA A 113 -23.16 3.66 3.20
CA ALA A 113 -23.69 2.35 3.59
C ALA A 113 -24.41 2.37 4.95
N LEU A 114 -24.38 3.50 5.67
CA LEU A 114 -25.05 3.62 6.97
C LEU A 114 -26.55 3.84 6.76
N ILE A 115 -27.36 2.93 7.28
CA ILE A 115 -28.82 3.04 7.24
C ILE A 115 -29.24 4.34 7.95
N GLY A 116 -29.61 5.37 7.18
CA GLY A 116 -29.98 6.69 7.69
C GLY A 116 -29.36 7.90 6.98
N TYR A 117 -28.37 7.70 6.09
CA TYR A 117 -27.72 8.80 5.36
C TYR A 117 -28.70 9.68 4.58
N ASP A 118 -29.65 9.07 3.87
CA ASP A 118 -30.64 9.77 3.01
C ASP A 118 -31.95 10.13 3.73
N ARG A 119 -32.02 10.01 5.06
CA ARG A 119 -33.21 10.43 5.80
C ARG A 119 -32.83 11.41 6.89
N SER A 120 -32.38 12.59 6.46
CA SER A 120 -32.45 13.83 7.25
C SER A 120 -33.77 13.84 8.01
N LEU A 121 -33.68 13.98 9.34
CA LEU A 121 -34.81 14.12 10.25
C LEU A 121 -35.84 15.09 9.64
N LYS A 122 -36.96 14.54 9.14
CA LYS A 122 -38.16 15.34 8.96
C LYS A 122 -38.52 15.85 10.35
N LEU A 123 -38.54 17.18 10.50
CA LEU A 123 -38.95 17.86 11.72
C LEU A 123 -40.13 17.12 12.34
N ALA A 124 -39.94 16.65 13.58
CA ALA A 124 -41.06 16.23 14.40
C ALA A 124 -41.97 17.46 14.58
N VAL A 125 -43.19 17.31 14.11
CA VAL A 125 -44.24 18.34 14.07
C VAL A 125 -44.58 18.81 15.48
N ASP A 126 -44.71 20.12 15.64
CA ASP A 126 -45.30 20.78 16.81
C ASP A 126 -46.67 20.19 17.12
N ILE A 127 -46.87 19.78 18.37
CA ILE A 127 -48.19 19.53 18.92
C ILE A 127 -48.31 20.32 20.22
N TRP A 128 -49.41 21.06 20.29
CA TRP A 128 -49.76 22.19 21.15
C TRP A 128 -49.89 21.84 22.63
#